data_AF-A0A564YZI6-F1
#
_entry.id   AF-A0A564YZI6-F1
#
_cell.length_a   1.000
_cell.length_b   1.000
_cell.length_c   1.000
_cell.angle_alpha   90.00
_cell.angle_beta   90.00
_cell.angle_gamma   90.00
#
_symmetry.space_group_name_H-M   'P 1'
#
loop_
_entity.id
_entity.type
_entity.pdbx_description
1 polymer ?
#
loop_
_entity_poly.entity_id
_entity_poly.type
_entity_poly.pdbx_seq_one_letter_code
_entity_poly.pdbx_strand_id
1 'polypeptide(L)'
;MFRRSRLFHVTTEIKGMISFLRCPRMATSKAEALLEWRNASRDEEVRATRTTAFRNMVSLLGILVTPVFIIGLFVEDIDIPKWRGRECWLVVAFQNKLVFIGGSDSGCNHLSSRVDSMDPLTSRVSSLSDLINACQRPACVATENEIFVFTDSR
;
A
#
# COMPACT_ATOMS: atom_id res chain seq x y z
N MET A 1 28.40 19.55 3.72
CA MET A 1 27.83 20.22 4.92
C MET A 1 26.33 19.90 4.96
N PHE A 2 25.78 19.48 6.12
CA PHE A 2 24.34 19.31 6.43
C PHE A 2 23.45 18.26 5.71
N ARG A 3 23.89 16.99 5.61
CA ARG A 3 22.95 15.86 5.42
C ARG A 3 22.49 15.20 6.73
N ARG A 4 23.23 15.42 7.83
CA ARG A 4 22.93 14.84 9.16
C ARG A 4 21.68 15.44 9.82
N SER A 5 21.41 16.73 9.65
CA SER A 5 20.32 17.44 10.36
C SER A 5 18.93 16.87 10.06
N ARG A 6 18.66 16.50 8.81
CA ARG A 6 17.37 15.91 8.39
C ARG A 6 17.14 14.53 9.02
N LEU A 7 18.18 13.69 9.02
CA LEU A 7 18.12 12.35 9.58
C LEU A 7 17.88 12.37 11.10
N PHE A 8 18.54 13.27 11.82
CA PHE A 8 18.29 13.47 13.26
C PHE A 8 16.85 13.91 13.54
N HIS A 9 16.30 14.81 12.73
CA HIS A 9 14.91 15.28 12.87
C HIS A 9 13.88 14.15 12.67
N VAL A 10 14.06 13.33 11.64
CA VAL A 10 13.17 12.18 11.38
C VAL A 10 13.28 11.16 12.53
N THR A 11 14.49 10.95 13.07
CA THR A 11 14.72 10.02 14.19
C THR A 11 14.04 10.50 15.48
N THR A 12 14.04 11.80 15.77
CA THR A 12 13.35 12.35 16.95
C THR A 12 11.84 12.33 16.79
N GLU A 13 11.32 12.58 15.58
CA GLU A 13 9.89 12.43 15.26
C GLU A 13 9.42 10.99 15.46
N ILE A 14 10.15 10.00 14.93
CA ILE A 14 9.82 8.58 15.09
C ILE A 14 9.71 8.21 16.57
N LYS A 15 10.66 8.66 17.39
CA LYS A 15 10.66 8.39 18.84
C LYS A 15 9.46 9.05 19.54
N GLY A 16 9.10 10.27 19.13
CA GLY A 16 7.91 10.98 19.61
C GLY A 16 6.61 10.26 19.23
N MET A 17 6.51 9.79 17.98
CA MET A 17 5.36 9.03 17.50
C MET A 17 5.20 7.70 18.25
N ILE A 18 6.28 6.92 18.43
CA ILE A 18 6.21 5.65 19.17
C ILE A 18 5.67 5.88 20.60
N SER A 19 6.07 6.97 21.24
CA SER A 19 5.57 7.34 22.57
C SER A 19 4.07 7.68 22.54
N PHE A 20 3.64 8.51 21.58
CA PHE A 20 2.23 8.89 21.37
C PHE A 20 1.34 7.66 21.11
N LEU A 21 1.82 6.72 20.30
CA LEU A 21 1.10 5.54 19.87
C LEU A 21 1.01 4.43 20.93
N ARG A 22 1.77 4.50 22.03
CA ARG A 22 1.64 3.54 23.16
C ARG A 22 0.38 3.77 24.01
N CYS A 23 -0.37 4.85 23.80
CA CYS A 23 -1.58 5.15 24.56
C CYS A 23 -2.76 4.22 24.16
N PRO A 24 -3.33 3.37 25.04
CA PRO A 24 -4.28 2.31 24.64
C PRO A 24 -5.62 2.79 24.06
N ARG A 25 -6.03 4.03 24.28
CA ARG A 25 -7.42 4.51 24.11
C ARG A 25 -7.86 4.88 22.66
N MET A 26 -7.03 4.67 21.65
CA MET A 26 -7.11 5.44 20.38
C MET A 26 -6.72 4.61 19.13
N ALA A 27 -7.15 3.36 18.98
CA ALA A 27 -6.65 2.48 17.90
C ALA A 27 -6.90 3.02 16.48
N THR A 28 -8.07 3.61 16.20
CA THR A 28 -8.45 4.13 14.88
C THR A 28 -7.71 5.43 14.53
N SER A 29 -7.60 6.36 15.49
CA SER A 29 -6.90 7.64 15.31
C SER A 29 -5.37 7.52 15.24
N LYS A 30 -4.80 6.43 15.76
CA LYS A 30 -3.35 6.16 15.65
C LYS A 30 -2.88 5.95 14.22
N ALA A 31 -3.65 5.21 13.44
CA ALA A 31 -3.24 4.86 12.09
C ALA A 31 -3.48 6.04 11.11
N GLU A 32 -4.53 6.83 11.32
CA GLU A 32 -4.73 8.13 10.63
C GLU A 32 -3.58 9.11 10.94
N ALA A 33 -3.21 9.27 12.21
CA ALA A 33 -2.10 10.15 12.59
C ALA A 33 -0.76 9.70 11.99
N LEU A 34 -0.54 8.38 11.85
CA LEU A 34 0.63 7.84 11.17
C LEU A 34 0.62 8.11 9.66
N LEU A 35 -0.54 8.05 9.01
CA LEU A 35 -0.72 8.39 7.59
C LEU A 35 -0.44 9.89 7.36
N GLU A 36 -1.02 10.76 8.19
CA GLU A 36 -0.77 12.21 8.12
C GLU A 36 0.71 12.54 8.33
N TRP A 37 1.36 11.93 9.33
CA TRP A 37 2.79 12.15 9.58
C TRP A 37 3.66 11.71 8.39
N ARG A 38 3.35 10.57 7.77
CA ARG A 38 4.04 10.12 6.56
C ARG A 38 3.89 11.15 5.44
N ASN A 39 2.66 11.61 5.19
CA ASN A 39 2.32 12.52 4.10
C ASN A 39 2.74 13.98 4.34
N ALA A 40 3.10 14.36 5.57
CA ALA A 40 3.48 15.72 5.91
C ALA A 40 4.79 16.20 5.24
N SER A 41 5.58 15.30 4.63
CA SER A 41 6.79 15.68 3.88
C SER A 41 6.59 15.52 2.37
N ARG A 42 6.88 16.58 1.62
CA ARG A 42 6.96 16.55 0.14
C ARG A 42 8.33 16.13 -0.40
N ASP A 43 9.31 16.00 0.48
CA ASP A 43 10.66 15.53 0.11
C ASP A 43 10.67 14.01 0.03
N GLU A 44 11.04 13.47 -1.14
CA GLU A 44 10.97 12.03 -1.45
C GLU A 44 11.92 11.18 -0.59
N GLU A 45 13.12 11.68 -0.25
CA GLU A 45 14.08 10.96 0.59
C GLU A 45 13.54 10.85 2.03
N VAL A 46 12.94 11.94 2.52
CA VAL A 46 12.28 11.98 3.82
C VAL A 46 11.02 11.11 3.83
N ARG A 47 10.22 11.15 2.77
CA ARG A 47 8.99 10.35 2.61
C ARG A 47 9.33 8.85 2.64
N ALA A 48 10.33 8.40 1.87
CA ALA A 48 10.78 7.01 1.87
C ALA A 48 11.27 6.53 3.25
N THR A 49 11.99 7.40 3.97
CA THR A 49 12.46 7.12 5.34
C THR A 49 11.27 7.00 6.30
N ARG A 50 10.29 7.91 6.22
CA ARG A 50 9.06 7.86 7.02
C ARG A 50 8.22 6.63 6.67
N THR A 51 8.09 6.25 5.41
CA THR A 51 7.39 5.02 4.99
C THR A 51 8.04 3.77 5.57
N THR A 52 9.38 3.69 5.59
CA THR A 52 10.09 2.57 6.22
C THR A 52 9.84 2.52 7.74
N ALA A 53 9.94 3.67 8.41
CA ALA A 53 9.68 3.76 9.84
C ALA A 53 8.22 3.48 10.20
N PHE A 54 7.29 3.95 9.39
CA PHE A 54 5.86 3.68 9.48
C PHE A 54 5.59 2.17 9.44
N ARG A 55 6.16 1.43 8.48
CA ARG A 55 6.03 -0.04 8.40
C ARG A 55 6.54 -0.73 9.66
N ASN A 56 7.71 -0.31 10.15
CA ASN A 56 8.27 -0.85 11.39
C ASN A 56 7.35 -0.57 12.60
N MET A 57 6.74 0.62 12.67
CA MET A 57 5.82 1.00 13.75
C MET A 57 4.50 0.23 13.71
N VAL A 58 3.91 0.05 12.53
CA VAL A 58 2.71 -0.78 12.36
C VAL A 58 2.97 -2.22 12.82
N SER A 59 4.11 -2.80 12.41
CA SER A 59 4.54 -4.14 12.84
C SER A 59 4.79 -4.22 14.35
N LEU A 60 5.49 -3.23 14.94
CA LEU A 60 5.81 -3.18 16.38
C LEU A 60 4.57 -3.03 17.26
N LEU A 61 3.60 -2.24 16.81
CA LEU A 61 2.41 -1.92 17.60
C LEU A 61 1.31 -2.97 17.45
N GLY A 62 1.50 -3.98 16.60
CA GLY A 62 0.51 -5.04 16.37
C GLY A 62 -0.85 -4.47 16.00
N ILE A 63 -0.87 -3.30 15.33
CA ILE A 63 -2.12 -2.65 14.94
C ILE A 63 -2.82 -3.64 14.02
N LEU A 64 -4.01 -4.10 14.42
CA LEU A 64 -4.92 -4.85 13.57
C LEU A 64 -5.40 -3.86 12.49
N VAL A 65 -4.61 -3.74 11.45
CA VAL A 65 -4.88 -2.84 10.34
C VAL A 65 -5.99 -3.48 9.52
N THR A 66 -7.16 -2.83 9.46
CA THR A 66 -8.23 -3.30 8.59
C THR A 66 -7.76 -3.27 7.13
N PRO A 67 -8.27 -4.15 6.25
CA PRO A 67 -7.92 -4.14 4.83
C PRO A 67 -8.08 -2.75 4.20
N VAL A 68 -9.12 -2.00 4.57
CA VAL A 68 -9.36 -0.60 4.15
C VAL A 68 -8.21 0.32 4.53
N PHE A 69 -7.67 0.18 5.74
CA PHE A 69 -6.50 0.94 6.16
C PHE A 69 -5.25 0.54 5.38
N ILE A 70 -5.01 -0.76 5.14
CA ILE A 70 -3.88 -1.22 4.31
C ILE A 70 -3.97 -0.63 2.91
N ILE A 71 -5.16 -0.56 2.31
CA ILE A 71 -5.36 0.10 1.02
C ILE A 71 -4.93 1.57 1.12
N GLY A 72 -5.50 2.36 2.04
CA GLY A 72 -5.14 3.79 2.17
C GLY A 72 -3.65 4.04 2.44
N LEU A 73 -3.00 3.14 3.20
CA LEU A 73 -1.58 3.21 3.52
C LEU A 73 -0.66 2.91 2.33
N PHE A 74 -1.10 2.14 1.33
CA PHE A 74 -0.21 1.70 0.24
C PHE A 74 -0.65 2.20 -1.13
N VAL A 75 -1.93 2.51 -1.34
CA VAL A 75 -2.46 3.10 -2.57
C VAL A 75 -1.86 4.48 -2.88
N GLU A 76 -1.53 5.27 -1.86
CA GLU A 76 -0.89 6.58 -2.07
C GLU A 76 0.63 6.49 -2.26
N ASP A 77 1.29 5.45 -1.74
CA ASP A 77 2.75 5.29 -1.82
C ASP A 77 3.19 4.44 -3.03
N ILE A 78 2.35 3.51 -3.46
CA ILE A 78 2.52 2.80 -4.73
C ILE A 78 1.91 3.72 -5.77
N ASP A 79 2.70 4.21 -6.73
CA ASP A 79 2.13 4.76 -7.97
C ASP A 79 1.26 3.64 -8.58
N ILE A 80 -0.05 3.65 -8.28
CA ILE A 80 -1.06 2.77 -8.87
C ILE A 80 -0.93 2.70 -10.39
N PRO A 81 -0.63 3.81 -11.12
CA PRO A 81 -0.42 3.70 -12.57
C PRO A 81 0.91 3.02 -12.95
N LYS A 82 1.79 2.58 -12.05
CA LYS A 82 3.05 1.95 -12.48
C LYS A 82 3.58 0.90 -11.51
N TRP A 83 2.84 -0.18 -11.34
CA TRP A 83 3.34 -1.36 -10.66
C TRP A 83 4.18 -2.24 -11.59
N ARG A 84 5.48 -2.39 -11.31
CA ARG A 84 6.43 -3.17 -12.16
C ARG A 84 6.43 -2.77 -13.65
N GLY A 85 6.24 -1.48 -13.94
CA GLY A 85 6.14 -0.99 -15.33
C GLY A 85 4.78 -1.24 -15.99
N ARG A 86 3.77 -1.64 -15.20
CA ARG A 86 2.39 -1.85 -15.62
C ARG A 86 1.45 -0.87 -14.95
N GLU A 87 0.54 -0.31 -15.72
CA GLU A 87 -0.62 0.43 -15.23
C GLU A 87 -1.66 -0.58 -14.76
N CYS A 88 -1.73 -0.85 -13.46
CA CYS A 88 -2.76 -1.74 -12.92
C CYS A 88 -4.12 -1.03 -12.92
N TRP A 89 -5.17 -1.73 -13.33
CA TRP A 89 -6.52 -1.14 -13.38
C TRP A 89 -7.23 -1.13 -12.03
N LEU A 90 -6.92 -2.12 -11.17
CA LEU A 90 -7.59 -2.30 -9.89
C LEU A 90 -6.62 -2.82 -8.83
N VAL A 91 -6.72 -2.24 -7.64
CA VAL A 91 -6.02 -2.68 -6.44
C VAL A 91 -7.05 -2.93 -5.36
N VAL A 92 -7.03 -4.12 -4.76
CA VAL A 92 -7.93 -4.51 -3.67
C VAL A 92 -7.13 -5.12 -2.53
N ALA A 93 -7.52 -4.88 -1.28
CA ALA A 93 -6.96 -5.63 -0.16
C ALA A 93 -7.73 -6.92 0.08
N PHE A 94 -6.98 -8.02 0.20
CA PHE A 94 -7.49 -9.35 0.47
C PHE A 94 -6.51 -10.10 1.35
N GLN A 95 -6.97 -10.65 2.48
CA GLN A 95 -6.14 -11.42 3.42
C GLN A 95 -4.82 -10.73 3.79
N ASN A 96 -4.88 -9.45 4.16
CA ASN A 96 -3.73 -8.60 4.52
C ASN A 96 -2.71 -8.40 3.39
N LYS A 97 -3.06 -8.74 2.15
CA LYS A 97 -2.26 -8.51 0.95
C LYS A 97 -2.98 -7.53 0.04
N LEU A 98 -2.21 -6.81 -0.77
CA LEU A 98 -2.73 -6.01 -1.88
C LEU A 98 -2.75 -6.88 -3.11
N VAL A 99 -3.89 -6.98 -3.78
CA VAL A 99 -4.05 -7.72 -5.02
C VAL A 99 -4.24 -6.72 -6.16
N PHE A 100 -3.32 -6.78 -7.11
CA PHE A 100 -3.29 -5.98 -8.33
C PHE A 100 -3.90 -6.82 -9.44
N ILE A 101 -4.95 -6.30 -10.07
CA ILE A 101 -5.75 -7.02 -11.05
C ILE A 101 -5.68 -6.30 -12.39
N GLY A 102 -5.28 -7.06 -13.39
CA GLY A 102 -5.14 -6.63 -14.77
C GLY A 102 -4.15 -5.48 -14.93
N GLY A 103 -4.34 -4.75 -16.02
CA GLY A 103 -3.57 -3.56 -16.32
C GLY A 103 -3.19 -3.45 -17.79
N SER A 104 -2.27 -2.55 -18.09
CA SER A 104 -1.58 -2.49 -19.37
C SER A 104 -0.09 -2.25 -19.15
N ASP A 105 0.76 -2.90 -19.94
CA ASP A 105 2.18 -2.56 -19.95
C ASP A 105 2.34 -1.17 -20.57
N SER A 106 3.19 -0.32 -19.97
CA SER A 106 3.38 1.04 -20.48
C SER A 106 3.91 0.99 -21.92
N GLY A 107 3.13 1.50 -22.88
CA GLY A 107 3.48 1.49 -24.31
C GLY A 107 2.81 0.39 -25.15
N CYS A 108 2.03 -0.49 -24.53
CA CYS A 108 1.26 -1.52 -25.21
C CYS A 108 -0.25 -1.28 -25.02
N ASN A 109 -1.05 -1.51 -26.08
CA ASN A 109 -2.52 -1.51 -26.01
C ASN A 109 -3.08 -2.89 -25.59
N HIS A 110 -2.22 -3.82 -25.19
CA HIS A 110 -2.63 -5.15 -24.78
C HIS A 110 -3.10 -5.14 -23.33
N LEU A 111 -4.40 -5.41 -23.14
CA LEU A 111 -4.97 -5.64 -21.83
C LEU A 111 -4.27 -6.85 -21.17
N SER A 112 -3.97 -6.72 -19.88
CA SER A 112 -3.42 -7.79 -19.08
C SER A 112 -4.53 -8.53 -18.33
N SER A 113 -4.47 -9.86 -18.33
CA SER A 113 -5.25 -10.72 -17.44
C SER A 113 -4.54 -10.99 -16.11
N ARG A 114 -3.32 -10.47 -15.93
CA ARG A 114 -2.48 -10.85 -14.79
C ARG A 114 -3.06 -10.40 -13.47
N VAL A 115 -2.86 -11.25 -12.47
CA VAL A 115 -3.18 -10.94 -11.09
C VAL A 115 -1.92 -11.15 -10.25
N ASP A 116 -1.50 -10.10 -9.54
CA ASP A 116 -0.39 -10.17 -8.61
C ASP A 116 -0.89 -9.85 -7.20
N SER A 117 -0.31 -10.48 -6.20
CA SER A 117 -0.48 -10.12 -4.80
C SER A 117 0.83 -9.59 -4.24
N MET A 118 0.75 -8.59 -3.37
CA MET A 118 1.87 -8.07 -2.60
C MET A 118 1.52 -8.15 -1.13
N ASP A 119 2.42 -8.74 -0.36
CA ASP A 119 2.41 -8.56 1.08
C ASP A 119 2.98 -7.16 1.39
N PRO A 120 2.17 -6.23 1.92
CA PRO A 120 2.58 -4.86 2.21
C PRO A 120 3.66 -4.78 3.29
N LEU A 121 3.71 -5.75 4.21
CA LEU A 121 4.65 -5.77 5.33
C LEU A 121 6.03 -6.23 4.87
N THR A 122 6.07 -7.27 4.05
CA THR A 122 7.34 -7.86 3.56
C THR A 122 7.77 -7.32 2.20
N SER A 123 6.92 -6.52 1.55
CA SER A 123 7.06 -6.14 0.12
C SER A 123 7.15 -7.33 -0.83
N ARG A 124 6.83 -8.55 -0.38
CA ARG A 124 6.97 -9.74 -1.19
C ARG A 124 5.83 -9.80 -2.20
N VAL A 125 6.18 -9.97 -3.47
CA VAL A 125 5.22 -10.09 -4.56
C VAL A 125 5.07 -11.57 -4.93
N SER A 126 3.84 -12.00 -5.11
CA SER A 126 3.46 -13.33 -5.56
C SER A 126 2.48 -13.20 -6.72
N SER A 127 2.83 -13.77 -7.87
CA SER A 127 1.89 -13.90 -8.99
C SER A 127 0.81 -14.92 -8.62
N LEU A 128 -0.44 -14.58 -8.92
CA LEU A 128 -1.61 -15.44 -8.74
C LEU A 128 -2.07 -15.98 -10.09
N SER A 129 -3.10 -16.80 -10.08
CA SER A 129 -3.75 -17.25 -11.31
C SER A 129 -4.26 -16.05 -12.11
N ASP A 130 -3.92 -16.04 -13.39
CA ASP A 130 -4.39 -15.03 -14.33
C ASP A 130 -5.92 -15.12 -14.47
N LEU A 131 -6.56 -13.99 -14.76
CA LEU A 131 -7.95 -13.93 -15.18
C LEU A 131 -8.12 -14.72 -16.47
N ILE A 132 -9.32 -15.30 -16.66
CA ILE A 132 -9.69 -16.02 -17.88
C ILE A 132 -9.55 -15.09 -19.10
N ASN A 133 -9.94 -13.83 -18.95
CA ASN A 133 -9.84 -12.80 -19.98
C ASN A 133 -9.08 -11.59 -19.45
N ALA A 134 -8.33 -10.96 -20.34
CA ALA A 134 -7.79 -9.64 -20.06
C ALA A 134 -8.93 -8.62 -19.97
N CYS A 135 -8.82 -7.65 -19.05
CA CYS A 135 -9.92 -6.73 -18.77
C CYS A 135 -9.46 -5.28 -18.67
N GLN A 136 -10.38 -4.37 -19.03
CA GLN A 136 -10.24 -2.95 -18.83
C GLN A 136 -11.21 -2.52 -17.73
N ARG A 137 -10.69 -1.86 -16.69
CA ARG A 137 -11.51 -1.31 -15.58
C ARG A 137 -12.43 -2.36 -14.91
N PRO A 138 -11.88 -3.48 -14.41
CA PRO A 138 -12.69 -4.42 -13.65
C PRO A 138 -13.25 -3.77 -12.38
N ALA A 139 -14.42 -4.23 -11.95
CA ALA A 139 -14.89 -4.03 -10.58
C ALA A 139 -14.62 -5.31 -9.78
N CYS A 140 -14.41 -5.21 -8.47
CA CYS A 140 -14.28 -6.40 -7.64
C CYS A 140 -15.06 -6.31 -6.34
N VAL A 141 -15.42 -7.48 -5.83
CA VAL A 141 -15.92 -7.66 -4.47
C VAL A 141 -15.07 -8.75 -3.82
N ALA A 142 -14.40 -8.40 -2.73
CA ALA A 142 -13.66 -9.36 -1.92
C ALA A 142 -14.53 -9.85 -0.76
N THR A 143 -14.57 -11.16 -0.57
CA THR A 143 -15.10 -11.84 0.62
C THR A 143 -13.94 -12.30 1.49
N GLU A 144 -14.21 -13.05 2.56
CA GLU A 144 -13.15 -13.57 3.45
C GLU A 144 -12.15 -14.49 2.71
N ASN A 145 -12.64 -15.26 1.73
CA ASN A 145 -11.85 -16.32 1.08
C ASN A 145 -11.75 -16.18 -0.45
N GLU A 146 -12.57 -15.33 -1.06
CA GLU A 146 -12.65 -15.24 -2.52
C GLU A 146 -12.73 -13.78 -2.98
N ILE A 147 -12.12 -13.49 -4.12
CA ILE A 147 -12.25 -12.20 -4.81
C ILE A 147 -13.06 -12.45 -6.09
N PHE A 148 -14.22 -11.84 -6.18
CA PHE A 148 -15.03 -11.82 -7.39
C PHE A 148 -14.62 -10.62 -8.23
N VAL A 149 -14.21 -10.87 -9.47
CA VAL A 149 -13.83 -9.82 -10.42
C VAL A 149 -14.88 -9.78 -11.52
N PHE A 150 -15.54 -8.64 -11.65
CA PHE A 150 -16.53 -8.35 -12.67
C PHE A 150 -15.88 -7.54 -13.78
N THR A 151 -15.93 -8.09 -15.00
CA THR A 151 -15.37 -7.46 -16.18
C THR A 151 -16.49 -7.26 -17.18
N ASP A 152 -16.56 -6.09 -17.80
CA ASP A 152 -17.45 -5.90 -18.94
C ASP A 152 -16.83 -6.63 -20.14
N SER A 153 -17.44 -7.73 -20.57
CA SER A 153 -16.98 -8.47 -21.74
C SER A 153 -17.35 -7.67 -22.99
N ARG A 154 -16.35 -7.21 -23.74
CA ARG A 154 -16.56 -6.85 -25.14
C ARG A 154 -16.42 -8.07 -26.02
#